data_AF-A0A812XUU0-F1
#
_entry.id   AF-A0A812XUU0-F1
#
_cell.length_a   1.000
_cell.length_b   1.000
_cell.length_c   1.000
_cell.angle_alpha   90.00
_cell.angle_beta   90.00
_cell.angle_gamma   90.00
#
_symmetry.space_group_name_H-M   'P 1'
#
loop_
_entity.id
_entity.type
_entity.pdbx_description
1 polymer ?
#
loop_
_entity_poly.entity_id
_entity_poly.type
_entity_poly.pdbx_seq_one_letter_code
_entity_poly.pdbx_strand_id
1 'polypeptide(L)'
;ICPLILGIFRLGIHLGACALVVLMRVIPFANFWEGGIFVVGLLSLVCLPLAVFLVRAYWRDVDTFQNQIMDFTLDNSRCACCETGHPDGRFCDRRILEACISAWFGSTAHFEQYVQSEVGEHLSFQLLNNILTYSVILQATSPALWRGFGNLAREPQERVLPELARHLALWLAVLPCILKLMMHLTHRLRARCRMISLDILLSLAVVLLGLALFGSAVAVERFVFYRQMPYEIAKGSWLAFSSLTTLLLCCCLPKIKLMPARDARKDQIVT
;
A
#
# COMPACT_ATOMS: atom_id res chain seq x y z
N ILE A 1 8.31 14.01 -1.03
CA ILE A 1 9.21 13.23 -0.15
C ILE A 1 8.76 11.79 -0.19
N CYS A 2 9.60 10.86 -0.66
CA CYS A 2 9.26 9.44 -0.64
C CYS A 2 9.74 8.90 0.71
N PRO A 3 8.86 8.43 1.62
CA PRO A 3 9.32 7.87 2.89
C PRO A 3 10.24 6.68 2.60
N LEU A 4 11.40 6.62 3.27
CA LEU A 4 12.40 5.55 3.15
C LEU A 4 11.76 4.14 3.24
N ILE A 5 10.72 4.03 4.08
CA ILE A 5 9.90 2.83 4.28
C ILE A 5 9.28 2.33 2.97
N LEU A 6 8.86 3.23 2.08
CA LEU A 6 8.28 2.84 0.80
C LEU A 6 9.30 2.22 -0.15
N GLY A 7 10.55 2.69 -0.12
CA GLY A 7 11.64 2.08 -0.86
C GLY A 7 11.89 0.64 -0.42
N ILE A 8 11.97 0.41 0.90
CA ILE A 8 12.13 -0.92 1.51
C ILE A 8 10.96 -1.83 1.15
N PHE A 9 9.73 -1.32 1.21
CA PHE A 9 8.54 -2.08 0.87
C PHE A 9 8.52 -2.52 -0.61
N ARG A 10 8.83 -1.59 -1.53
CA ARG A 10 8.92 -1.89 -2.97
C ARG A 10 9.98 -2.94 -3.25
N LEU A 11 11.17 -2.75 -2.68
CA LEU A 11 12.27 -3.70 -2.84
C LEU A 11 11.90 -5.07 -2.26
N GLY A 12 11.27 -5.10 -1.08
CA GLY A 12 10.83 -6.33 -0.43
C GLY A 12 9.82 -7.12 -1.26
N ILE A 13 8.79 -6.47 -1.80
CA ILE A 13 7.82 -7.15 -2.70
C ILE A 13 8.52 -7.66 -3.95
N HIS A 14 9.34 -6.83 -4.59
CA HIS A 14 9.99 -7.20 -5.85
C HIS A 14 10.97 -8.36 -5.66
N LEU A 15 11.83 -8.31 -4.63
CA LEU A 15 12.75 -9.39 -4.30
C LEU A 15 11.99 -10.68 -3.91
N GLY A 16 10.90 -10.55 -3.14
CA GLY A 16 10.05 -11.69 -2.80
C GLY A 16 9.41 -12.34 -4.04
N ALA A 17 8.92 -11.52 -4.98
CA ALA A 17 8.38 -12.00 -6.24
C ALA A 17 9.45 -12.63 -7.14
N CYS A 18 10.65 -12.06 -7.22
CA CYS A 18 11.78 -12.65 -7.94
C CYS A 18 12.20 -13.99 -7.34
N ALA A 19 12.38 -14.06 -6.02
CA ALA A 19 12.69 -15.31 -5.31
C ALA A 19 11.64 -16.38 -5.58
N LEU A 20 10.35 -16.00 -5.56
CA LEU A 20 9.27 -16.91 -5.89
C LEU A 20 9.37 -17.44 -7.32
N VAL A 21 9.64 -16.59 -8.30
CA VAL A 21 9.80 -17.00 -9.70
C VAL A 21 10.99 -17.95 -9.86
N VAL A 22 12.11 -17.67 -9.20
CA VAL A 22 13.32 -18.53 -9.23
C VAL A 22 13.04 -19.88 -8.59
N LEU A 23 12.44 -19.92 -7.39
CA LEU A 23 12.09 -21.17 -6.69
C LEU A 23 11.17 -22.05 -7.54
N MET A 24 10.19 -21.43 -8.20
CA MET A 24 9.25 -22.13 -9.08
C MET A 24 9.89 -22.64 -10.38
N ARG A 25 11.11 -22.19 -10.72
CA ARG A 25 11.91 -22.71 -11.84
C ARG A 25 12.89 -23.78 -11.41
N VAL A 26 13.46 -23.66 -10.21
CA VAL A 26 14.48 -24.57 -9.69
C VAL A 26 13.86 -25.87 -9.17
N ILE A 27 12.69 -25.80 -8.54
CA ILE A 27 12.04 -27.00 -7.97
C ILE A 27 11.23 -27.69 -9.09
N PRO A 28 11.60 -28.91 -9.49
CA PRO A 28 10.90 -29.64 -10.54
C PRO A 28 9.58 -30.20 -10.01
N PHE A 29 8.51 -29.44 -10.17
CA PHE A 29 7.17 -29.95 -9.89
C PHE A 29 6.63 -30.69 -11.11
N ALA A 30 6.14 -31.93 -10.90
CA ALA A 30 5.45 -32.68 -11.94
C ALA A 30 4.23 -31.90 -12.47
N ASN A 31 3.50 -31.24 -11.56
CA ASN A 31 2.42 -30.34 -11.88
C ASN A 31 2.52 -29.07 -11.02
N PHE A 32 2.32 -27.89 -11.64
CA PHE A 32 2.25 -26.61 -10.92
C PHE A 32 1.24 -26.64 -9.76
N TRP A 33 0.12 -27.35 -9.95
CA TRP A 33 -0.94 -27.47 -8.96
C TRP A 33 -0.54 -28.28 -7.72
N GLU A 34 0.27 -29.33 -7.88
CA GLU A 34 0.60 -30.26 -6.80
C GLU A 34 1.73 -29.78 -5.90
N GLY A 35 2.65 -28.96 -6.41
CA GLY A 35 3.77 -28.46 -5.59
C GLY A 35 4.05 -26.96 -5.72
N GLY A 36 3.72 -26.37 -6.87
CA GLY A 36 3.88 -24.94 -7.07
C GLY A 36 2.99 -24.11 -6.14
N ILE A 37 1.74 -24.52 -5.94
CA ILE A 37 0.82 -23.83 -5.01
C ILE A 37 1.31 -23.94 -3.57
N PHE A 38 1.82 -25.09 -3.16
CA PHE A 38 2.34 -25.27 -1.80
C PHE A 38 3.57 -24.37 -1.56
N VAL A 39 4.51 -24.31 -2.50
CA VAL A 39 5.70 -23.44 -2.35
C VAL A 39 5.33 -21.97 -2.42
N VAL A 40 4.45 -21.56 -3.34
CA VAL A 40 3.94 -20.18 -3.40
C VAL A 40 3.21 -19.83 -2.11
N GLY A 41 2.31 -20.69 -1.65
CA GLY A 41 1.54 -20.49 -0.43
C GLY A 41 2.44 -20.38 0.78
N LEU A 42 3.34 -21.34 0.98
CA LEU A 42 4.26 -21.35 2.12
C LEU A 42 5.17 -20.11 2.14
N LEU A 43 5.80 -19.77 1.00
CA LEU A 43 6.65 -18.57 0.92
C LEU A 43 5.84 -17.30 1.17
N SER A 44 4.63 -17.23 0.61
CA SER A 44 3.73 -16.10 0.82
C SER A 44 3.34 -15.94 2.29
N LEU A 45 3.10 -17.05 3.00
CA LEU A 45 2.77 -17.07 4.43
C LEU A 45 3.95 -16.66 5.32
N VAL A 46 5.19 -16.73 4.85
CA VAL A 46 6.35 -16.24 5.59
C VAL A 46 6.61 -14.77 5.28
N CYS A 47 6.67 -14.40 3.99
CA CYS A 47 7.12 -13.08 3.58
C CYS A 47 6.03 -12.01 3.66
N LEU A 48 4.80 -12.32 3.24
CA LEU A 48 3.74 -11.31 3.13
C LEU A 48 3.22 -10.83 4.50
N PRO A 49 3.13 -11.65 5.56
CA PRO A 49 2.69 -11.14 6.85
C PRO A 49 3.62 -10.08 7.42
N LEU A 50 4.94 -10.23 7.21
CA LEU A 50 5.91 -9.20 7.59
C LEU A 50 5.65 -7.89 6.81
N ALA A 51 5.42 -7.98 5.50
CA ALA A 51 5.10 -6.81 4.68
C ALA A 51 3.80 -6.12 5.15
N VAL A 52 2.75 -6.90 5.45
CA VAL A 52 1.48 -6.39 5.98
C VAL A 52 1.67 -5.76 7.36
N PHE A 53 2.46 -6.37 8.23
CA PHE A 53 2.80 -5.82 9.55
C PHE A 53 3.50 -4.46 9.43
N LEU A 54 4.50 -4.34 8.53
CA LEU A 54 5.20 -3.09 8.26
C LEU A 54 4.27 -2.00 7.69
N VAL A 55 3.37 -2.36 6.78
CA VAL A 55 2.37 -1.43 6.25
C VAL A 55 1.44 -0.92 7.35
N ARG A 56 1.02 -1.79 8.27
CA ARG A 56 0.19 -1.38 9.41
C ARG A 56 0.96 -0.49 10.39
N ALA A 57 2.25 -0.75 10.61
CA ALA A 57 3.12 0.14 11.36
C ALA A 57 3.22 1.51 10.70
N TYR A 58 3.46 1.54 9.39
CA TYR A 58 3.47 2.77 8.61
C TYR A 58 2.16 3.57 8.74
N TRP A 59 1.00 2.91 8.69
CA TRP A 59 -0.28 3.62 8.86
C TRP A 59 -0.41 4.27 10.25
N ARG A 60 0.12 3.64 11.29
CA ARG A 60 0.16 4.21 12.65
C ARG A 60 1.11 5.41 12.73
N ASP A 61 2.22 5.36 12.00
CA ASP A 61 3.16 6.49 11.92
C ASP A 61 2.51 7.67 11.20
N VAL A 62 1.73 7.42 10.15
CA VAL A 62 0.92 8.45 9.49
C VAL A 62 -0.11 9.06 10.45
N ASP A 63 -0.84 8.25 11.21
CA ASP A 63 -1.78 8.78 12.22
C ASP A 63 -1.06 9.63 13.28
N THR A 64 0.12 9.17 13.74
CA THR A 64 0.94 9.89 14.73
C THR A 64 1.41 11.22 14.19
N PHE A 65 1.89 11.22 12.95
CA PHE A 65 2.36 12.40 12.25
C PHE A 65 1.22 13.41 12.00
N GLN A 66 0.02 12.93 11.66
CA GLN A 66 -1.16 13.76 11.53
C GLN A 66 -1.51 14.47 12.84
N ASN A 67 -1.51 13.75 13.94
CA ASN A 67 -1.76 14.34 15.26
C ASN A 67 -0.68 15.38 15.60
N GLN A 68 0.60 15.11 15.31
CA GLN A 68 1.68 16.06 15.54
C GLN A 68 1.54 17.35 14.73
N ILE A 69 1.06 17.27 13.48
CA ILE A 69 0.75 18.47 12.69
C ILE A 69 -0.45 19.21 13.28
N MET A 70 -1.52 18.50 13.65
CA MET A 70 -2.71 19.13 14.22
C MET A 70 -2.42 19.82 15.55
N ASP A 71 -1.52 19.26 16.36
CA ASP A 71 -1.11 19.80 17.66
C ASP A 71 0.11 20.74 17.55
N PHE A 72 0.56 21.07 16.32
CA PHE A 72 1.73 21.90 16.10
C PHE A 72 1.49 23.32 16.60
N THR A 73 2.33 23.77 17.51
CA THR A 73 2.47 25.19 17.87
C THR A 73 3.94 25.57 17.88
N LEU A 74 4.23 26.81 17.54
CA LEU A 74 5.58 27.36 17.53
C LEU A 74 6.16 27.41 18.95
N ASP A 75 5.32 27.68 19.94
CA ASP A 75 5.70 27.68 21.36
C ASP A 75 6.21 26.31 21.84
N ASN A 76 5.57 25.23 21.39
CA ASN A 76 5.95 23.86 21.72
C ASN A 76 7.16 23.35 20.91
N SER A 77 7.60 24.09 19.89
CA SER A 77 8.74 23.70 19.06
C SER A 77 10.05 23.79 19.87
N ARG A 78 10.92 22.79 19.79
CA ARG A 78 12.19 22.78 20.55
C ARG A 78 13.29 23.47 19.75
N CYS A 79 13.99 24.42 20.37
CA CYS A 79 15.12 25.13 19.77
C CYS A 79 16.38 24.91 20.61
N ALA A 80 17.45 24.42 19.99
CA ALA A 80 18.70 24.09 20.70
C ALA A 80 19.30 25.30 21.46
N CYS A 81 19.17 26.52 20.90
CA CYS A 81 19.63 27.74 21.56
C CYS A 81 18.84 28.07 22.84
N CYS A 82 17.54 27.75 22.89
CA CYS A 82 16.71 27.95 24.08
C CYS A 82 16.99 26.91 25.16
N GLU A 83 17.26 25.66 24.78
CA GLU A 83 17.54 24.57 25.73
C GLU A 83 18.87 24.74 26.46
N THR A 84 19.84 25.39 25.82
CA THR A 84 21.16 25.65 26.40
C THR A 84 21.23 26.97 27.18
N GLY A 85 20.13 27.73 27.26
CA GLY A 85 20.07 28.97 28.03
C GLY A 85 20.87 30.14 27.43
N HIS A 86 21.13 30.14 26.13
CA HIS A 86 21.86 31.20 25.42
C HIS A 86 23.27 31.51 25.98
N PRO A 87 24.20 30.54 26.03
CA PRO A 87 25.46 30.63 26.78
C PRO A 87 26.39 31.78 26.36
N ASP A 88 26.26 32.27 25.13
CA ASP A 88 27.14 33.30 24.55
C ASP A 88 26.46 34.68 24.41
N GLY A 89 25.23 34.87 24.92
CA GLY A 89 24.45 36.09 24.66
C GLY A 89 24.10 36.30 23.19
N ARG A 90 24.23 35.26 22.35
CA ARG A 90 23.86 35.26 20.94
C ARG A 90 22.34 35.40 20.78
N PHE A 91 21.92 35.91 19.61
CA PHE A 91 20.52 36.03 19.25
C PHE A 91 19.79 34.68 19.35
N CYS A 92 18.56 34.71 19.85
CA CYS A 92 17.71 33.53 19.95
C CYS A 92 17.11 33.21 18.57
N ASP A 93 17.49 32.06 18.00
CA ASP A 93 16.98 31.60 16.70
C ASP A 93 15.45 31.55 16.68
N ARG A 94 14.81 31.17 17.81
CA ARG A 94 13.34 31.18 17.91
C ARG A 94 12.76 32.56 17.66
N ARG A 95 13.30 33.60 18.30
CA ARG A 95 12.82 34.98 18.11
C ARG A 95 13.01 35.46 16.67
N ILE A 96 14.12 35.06 16.05
CA ILE A 96 14.38 35.37 14.64
C ILE A 96 13.32 34.69 13.75
N LEU A 97 13.07 33.39 13.97
CA LEU A 97 12.05 32.63 13.24
C LEU A 97 10.65 33.20 13.44
N GLU A 98 10.26 33.53 14.67
CA GLU A 98 8.97 34.17 15.00
C GLU A 98 8.79 35.50 14.26
N ALA A 99 9.83 36.33 14.22
CA ALA A 99 9.81 37.61 13.50
C ALA A 99 9.69 37.39 11.99
N CYS A 100 10.45 36.46 11.41
CA CYS A 100 10.35 36.11 9.98
C CYS A 100 8.97 35.54 9.62
N ILE A 101 8.45 34.62 10.43
CA ILE A 101 7.12 34.03 10.25
C ILE A 101 6.05 35.12 10.33
N SER A 102 6.13 36.01 11.32
CA SER A 102 5.18 37.12 11.44
C SER A 102 5.26 38.08 10.26
N ALA A 103 6.46 38.33 9.71
CA ALA A 103 6.63 39.15 8.52
C ALA A 103 6.03 38.51 7.25
N TRP A 104 6.11 37.17 7.11
CA TRP A 104 5.59 36.46 5.93
C TRP A 104 4.11 36.10 6.01
N PHE A 105 3.64 35.69 7.19
CA PHE A 105 2.28 35.18 7.41
C PHE A 105 1.38 36.17 8.15
N GLY A 106 1.89 37.35 8.51
CA GLY A 106 1.19 38.37 9.31
C GLY A 106 1.19 38.10 10.82
N SER A 107 1.21 36.83 11.23
CA SER A 107 1.38 36.41 12.63
C SER A 107 1.82 34.95 12.74
N THR A 108 2.36 34.57 13.90
CA THR A 108 2.65 33.17 14.23
C THR A 108 1.39 32.30 14.29
N ALA A 109 0.28 32.84 14.81
CA ALA A 109 -1.01 32.14 14.87
C ALA A 109 -1.56 31.81 13.47
N HIS A 110 -1.46 32.74 12.51
CA HIS A 110 -1.90 32.49 11.14
C HIS A 110 -1.02 31.43 10.45
N PHE A 111 0.29 31.44 10.73
CA PHE A 111 1.19 30.39 10.27
C PHE A 111 0.86 29.02 10.86
N GLU A 112 0.64 28.92 12.17
CA GLU A 112 0.23 27.66 12.82
C GLU A 112 -1.06 27.12 12.23
N GLN A 113 -2.07 27.98 12.05
CA GLN A 113 -3.32 27.61 11.40
C GLN A 113 -3.08 27.10 9.97
N TYR A 114 -2.25 27.78 9.19
CA TYR A 114 -1.88 27.37 7.83
C TYR A 114 -1.17 26.00 7.81
N VAL A 115 -0.28 25.74 8.78
CA VAL A 115 0.40 24.44 8.92
C VAL A 115 -0.59 23.33 9.29
N GLN A 116 -1.47 23.59 10.26
CA GLN A 116 -2.46 22.63 10.74
C GLN A 116 -3.52 22.31 9.68
N SER A 117 -3.93 23.29 8.86
CA SER A 117 -4.88 23.11 7.78
C SER A 117 -4.21 22.67 6.48
N GLU A 118 -3.69 23.61 5.70
CA GLU A 118 -3.26 23.42 4.32
C GLU A 118 -2.10 22.41 4.22
N VAL A 119 -1.06 22.59 5.03
CA VAL A 119 0.11 21.68 5.02
C VAL A 119 -0.30 20.30 5.51
N GLY A 120 -1.07 20.23 6.59
CA GLY A 120 -1.61 18.99 7.15
C GLY A 120 -2.45 18.21 6.14
N GLU A 121 -3.36 18.87 5.43
CA GLU A 121 -4.21 18.24 4.42
C GLU A 121 -3.38 17.72 3.24
N HIS A 122 -2.51 18.56 2.66
CA HIS A 122 -1.70 18.18 1.51
C HIS A 122 -0.77 17.00 1.83
N LEU A 123 -0.10 17.06 2.98
CA LEU A 123 0.83 16.02 3.38
C LEU A 123 0.12 14.73 3.72
N SER A 124 -1.02 14.82 4.40
CA SER A 124 -1.87 13.66 4.67
C SER A 124 -2.43 13.04 3.40
N PHE A 125 -2.84 13.84 2.44
CA PHE A 125 -3.28 13.36 1.14
C PHE A 125 -2.16 12.61 0.41
N GLN A 126 -0.95 13.20 0.37
CA GLN A 126 0.21 12.57 -0.24
C GLN A 126 0.61 11.27 0.46
N LEU A 127 0.64 11.26 1.79
CA LEU A 127 0.94 10.06 2.55
C LEU A 127 -0.15 9.01 2.29
N LEU A 128 -1.43 9.27 2.55
CA LEU A 128 -2.46 8.22 2.43
C LEU A 128 -2.68 7.69 1.00
N ASN A 129 -2.55 8.53 -0.04
CA ASN A 129 -2.97 8.16 -1.39
C ASN A 129 -1.81 7.88 -2.37
N ASN A 130 -0.56 8.31 -2.09
CA ASN A 130 0.56 8.15 -3.04
C ASN A 130 1.61 7.10 -2.63
N ILE A 131 1.41 6.34 -1.54
CA ILE A 131 2.36 5.26 -1.17
C ILE A 131 2.37 4.17 -2.25
N LEU A 132 1.19 3.66 -2.59
CA LEU A 132 1.01 2.57 -3.54
C LEU A 132 0.18 3.05 -4.71
N THR A 133 0.80 3.89 -5.54
CA THR A 133 0.25 4.19 -6.85
C THR A 133 0.17 2.90 -7.67
N TYR A 134 -0.76 2.86 -8.61
CA TYR A 134 -0.93 1.72 -9.52
C TYR A 134 0.38 1.34 -10.23
N SER A 135 1.15 2.34 -10.69
CA SER A 135 2.46 2.13 -11.32
C SER A 135 3.46 1.39 -10.43
N VAL A 136 3.46 1.68 -9.13
CA VAL A 136 4.34 1.04 -8.16
C VAL A 136 3.96 -0.42 -7.95
N ILE A 137 2.65 -0.69 -7.89
CA ILE A 137 2.14 -2.05 -7.77
C ILE A 137 2.54 -2.87 -9.01
N LEU A 138 2.39 -2.32 -10.21
CA LEU A 138 2.80 -2.99 -11.44
C LEU A 138 4.30 -3.28 -11.48
N GLN A 139 5.14 -2.32 -11.06
CA GLN A 139 6.59 -2.51 -10.99
C GLN A 139 6.95 -3.61 -9.98
N ALA A 140 6.37 -3.58 -8.79
CA ALA A 140 6.63 -4.55 -7.73
C ALA A 140 6.17 -5.97 -8.12
N THR A 141 5.12 -6.09 -8.92
CA THR A 141 4.57 -7.38 -9.39
C THR A 141 5.08 -7.80 -10.77
N SER A 142 5.96 -7.03 -11.41
CA SER A 142 6.53 -7.35 -12.73
C SER A 142 7.19 -8.74 -12.85
N PRO A 143 7.78 -9.36 -11.81
CA PRO A 143 8.31 -10.73 -11.93
C PRO A 143 7.22 -11.76 -12.28
N ALA A 144 5.97 -11.53 -11.88
CA ALA A 144 4.84 -12.38 -12.28
C ALA A 144 4.58 -12.31 -13.80
N LEU A 145 4.74 -11.13 -14.41
CA LEU A 145 4.66 -10.95 -15.85
C LEU A 145 5.82 -11.66 -16.57
N TRP A 146 7.05 -11.50 -16.07
CA TRP A 146 8.23 -12.16 -16.65
C TRP A 146 8.12 -13.68 -16.65
N ARG A 147 7.54 -14.24 -15.58
CA ARG A 147 7.18 -15.66 -15.55
C ARG A 147 6.26 -16.04 -16.70
N GLY A 148 5.24 -15.20 -16.97
CA GLY A 148 4.34 -15.37 -18.10
C GLY A 148 5.08 -15.38 -19.44
N PHE A 149 5.97 -14.42 -19.68
CA PHE A 149 6.81 -14.40 -20.89
C PHE A 149 7.67 -15.66 -21.04
N GLY A 150 8.24 -16.14 -19.93
CA GLY A 150 9.01 -17.38 -19.95
C GLY A 150 8.20 -18.64 -20.24
N ASN A 151 6.87 -18.60 -20.07
CA ASN A 151 5.97 -19.68 -20.48
C ASN A 151 5.55 -19.51 -21.94
N LEU A 152 5.25 -18.28 -22.35
CA LEU A 152 4.86 -17.92 -23.72
C LEU A 152 5.90 -18.33 -24.77
N ALA A 153 7.19 -18.25 -24.43
CA ALA A 153 8.27 -18.68 -25.31
C ALA A 153 8.23 -20.19 -25.68
N ARG A 154 7.40 -20.99 -24.99
CA ARG A 154 7.24 -22.44 -25.21
C ARG A 154 5.90 -22.79 -25.87
N GLU A 155 4.99 -21.84 -26.00
CA GLU A 155 3.67 -22.06 -26.57
C GLU A 155 3.75 -22.03 -28.11
N PRO A 156 2.90 -22.81 -28.81
CA PRO A 156 2.77 -22.69 -30.27
C PRO A 156 2.25 -21.29 -30.64
N GLN A 157 2.63 -20.81 -31.83
CA GLN A 157 2.39 -19.43 -32.26
C GLN A 157 0.91 -18.99 -32.16
N GLU A 158 -0.01 -19.90 -32.44
CA GLU A 158 -1.47 -19.70 -32.34
C GLU A 158 -1.98 -19.44 -30.91
N ARG A 159 -1.22 -19.86 -29.88
CA ARG A 159 -1.57 -19.71 -28.45
C ARG A 159 -0.84 -18.57 -27.76
N VAL A 160 0.14 -17.95 -28.41
CA VAL A 160 0.96 -16.88 -27.78
C VAL A 160 0.10 -15.67 -27.43
N LEU A 161 -0.66 -15.13 -28.38
CA LEU A 161 -1.49 -13.95 -28.16
C LEU A 161 -2.53 -14.13 -27.03
N PRO A 162 -3.32 -15.21 -27.00
CA PRO A 162 -4.30 -15.38 -25.93
C PRO A 162 -3.67 -15.65 -24.56
N GLU A 163 -2.60 -16.43 -24.48
CA GLU A 163 -1.87 -16.60 -23.23
C GLU A 163 -1.24 -15.29 -22.76
N LEU A 164 -0.78 -14.43 -23.67
CA LEU A 164 -0.26 -13.12 -23.33
C LEU A 164 -1.36 -12.24 -22.74
N ALA A 165 -2.51 -12.16 -23.40
CA ALA A 165 -3.66 -11.42 -22.90
C ALA A 165 -4.08 -11.89 -21.50
N ARG A 166 -4.03 -13.21 -21.27
CA ARG A 166 -4.31 -13.82 -19.96
C ARG A 166 -3.35 -13.35 -18.86
N HIS A 167 -2.04 -13.41 -19.11
CA HIS A 167 -1.02 -12.95 -18.15
C HIS A 167 -1.11 -11.43 -17.92
N LEU A 168 -1.39 -10.66 -18.97
CA LEU A 168 -1.61 -9.21 -18.85
C LEU A 168 -2.86 -8.88 -18.02
N ALA A 169 -3.97 -9.62 -18.18
CA ALA A 169 -5.15 -9.42 -17.35
C ALA A 169 -4.88 -9.72 -15.88
N LEU A 170 -4.17 -10.81 -15.59
CA LEU A 170 -3.78 -11.13 -14.21
C LEU A 170 -2.88 -10.03 -13.61
N TRP A 171 -1.92 -9.53 -14.38
CA TRP A 171 -0.95 -8.53 -13.91
C TRP A 171 -1.50 -7.11 -13.83
N LEU A 172 -2.29 -6.67 -14.82
CA LEU A 172 -2.81 -5.30 -14.90
C LEU A 172 -4.11 -5.12 -14.11
N ALA A 173 -4.96 -6.14 -14.02
CA ALA A 173 -6.27 -6.04 -13.39
C ALA A 173 -6.31 -6.75 -12.04
N VAL A 174 -6.09 -8.06 -12.01
CA VAL A 174 -6.37 -8.88 -10.81
C VAL A 174 -5.40 -8.57 -9.67
N LEU A 175 -4.09 -8.60 -9.90
CA LEU A 175 -3.08 -8.36 -8.85
C LEU A 175 -3.21 -6.96 -8.23
N PRO A 176 -3.32 -5.86 -9.00
CA PRO A 176 -3.50 -4.54 -8.42
C PRO A 176 -4.80 -4.41 -7.61
N CYS A 177 -5.88 -5.05 -8.04
CA CYS A 177 -7.14 -5.06 -7.30
C CYS A 177 -7.00 -5.73 -5.93
N ILE A 178 -6.39 -6.91 -5.88
CA ILE A 178 -6.16 -7.65 -4.63
C ILE A 178 -5.26 -6.84 -3.70
N LEU A 179 -4.15 -6.32 -4.20
CA LEU A 179 -3.21 -5.53 -3.39
C LEU A 179 -3.86 -4.25 -2.88
N LYS A 180 -4.64 -3.54 -3.70
CA LYS A 180 -5.39 -2.35 -3.27
C LYS A 180 -6.37 -2.69 -2.15
N LEU A 181 -7.12 -3.78 -2.29
CA LEU A 181 -8.05 -4.25 -1.24
C LEU A 181 -7.31 -4.60 0.06
N MET A 182 -6.20 -5.32 -0.03
CA MET A 182 -5.35 -5.61 1.12
C MET A 182 -4.87 -4.33 1.80
N MET A 183 -4.44 -3.32 1.04
CA MET A 183 -4.05 -2.01 1.58
C MET A 183 -5.20 -1.33 2.34
N HIS A 184 -6.41 -1.31 1.79
CA HIS A 184 -7.58 -0.78 2.50
C HIS A 184 -7.84 -1.53 3.81
N LEU A 185 -7.71 -2.86 3.81
CA LEU A 185 -7.88 -3.67 5.01
C LEU A 185 -6.79 -3.38 6.04
N THR A 186 -5.53 -3.28 5.63
CA THR A 186 -4.45 -2.90 6.55
C THR A 186 -4.69 -1.54 7.19
N HIS A 187 -5.19 -0.56 6.43
CA HIS A 187 -5.53 0.76 6.93
C HIS A 187 -6.72 0.70 7.90
N ARG A 188 -7.74 -0.12 7.63
CA ARG A 188 -8.88 -0.33 8.54
C ARG A 188 -8.45 -1.01 9.84
N LEU A 189 -7.51 -1.95 9.75
CA LEU A 189 -6.99 -2.73 10.87
C LEU A 189 -5.75 -2.09 11.50
N ARG A 190 -5.46 -0.81 11.24
CA ARG A 190 -4.22 -0.16 11.71
C ARG A 190 -4.16 0.10 13.21
N ALA A 191 -5.30 0.07 13.91
CA ALA A 191 -5.37 0.33 15.34
C ALA A 191 -4.35 -0.53 16.11
N ARG A 192 -3.67 0.08 17.11
CA ARG A 192 -2.71 -0.65 17.94
C ARG A 192 -3.43 -1.76 18.70
N CYS A 193 -3.03 -3.00 18.43
CA CYS A 193 -3.41 -4.11 19.28
C CYS A 193 -2.63 -4.02 20.60
N ARG A 194 -3.26 -4.37 21.72
CA ARG A 194 -2.59 -4.45 23.04
C ARG A 194 -1.48 -5.51 23.06
N MET A 195 -1.57 -6.52 22.19
CA MET A 195 -0.64 -7.65 22.12
C MET A 195 -0.03 -7.76 20.71
N ILE A 196 1.28 -8.03 20.64
CA ILE A 196 2.01 -8.25 19.37
C ILE A 196 1.47 -9.46 18.63
N SER A 197 1.09 -10.53 19.34
CA SER A 197 0.52 -11.74 18.74
C SER A 197 -0.77 -11.47 17.94
N LEU A 198 -1.64 -10.59 18.45
CA LEU A 198 -2.86 -10.18 17.73
C LEU A 198 -2.50 -9.37 16.48
N ASP A 199 -1.44 -8.56 16.53
CA ASP A 199 -0.96 -7.79 15.38
C ASP A 199 -0.44 -8.72 14.27
N ILE A 200 0.30 -9.77 14.64
CA ILE A 200 0.75 -10.82 13.72
C ILE A 200 -0.45 -11.61 13.16
N LEU A 201 -1.41 -12.00 14.00
CA LEU A 201 -2.59 -12.76 13.58
C LEU A 201 -3.45 -12.00 12.57
N LEU A 202 -3.70 -10.70 12.81
CA LEU A 202 -4.42 -9.84 11.86
C LEU A 202 -3.65 -9.69 10.55
N SER A 203 -2.32 -9.58 10.61
CA SER A 203 -1.49 -9.49 9.41
C SER A 203 -1.53 -10.78 8.60
N LEU A 204 -1.50 -11.94 9.27
CA LEU A 204 -1.69 -13.25 8.65
C LEU A 204 -3.08 -13.40 8.03
N ALA A 205 -4.14 -12.93 8.72
CA ALA A 205 -5.50 -12.98 8.21
C ALA A 205 -5.67 -12.17 6.91
N VAL A 206 -5.06 -10.98 6.82
CA VAL A 206 -5.06 -10.17 5.59
C VAL A 206 -4.35 -10.90 4.45
N VAL A 207 -3.23 -11.58 4.73
CA VAL A 207 -2.51 -12.39 3.73
C VAL A 207 -3.33 -13.58 3.27
N LEU A 208 -3.93 -14.33 4.20
CA LEU A 208 -4.79 -15.48 3.88
C LEU A 208 -5.97 -15.05 3.00
N LEU A 209 -6.58 -13.90 3.28
CA LEU A 209 -7.62 -13.33 2.44
C LEU A 209 -7.10 -12.97 1.04
N GLY A 210 -5.94 -12.32 0.94
CA GLY A 210 -5.31 -12.02 -0.34
C GLY A 210 -5.01 -13.28 -1.17
N LEU A 211 -4.49 -14.34 -0.53
CA LEU A 211 -4.25 -15.64 -1.15
C LEU A 211 -5.56 -16.31 -1.59
N ALA A 212 -6.61 -16.26 -0.77
CA ALA A 212 -7.92 -16.81 -1.10
C ALA A 212 -8.55 -16.09 -2.30
N LEU A 213 -8.44 -14.76 -2.37
CA LEU A 213 -8.92 -13.96 -3.51
C LEU A 213 -8.13 -14.23 -4.79
N PHE A 214 -6.80 -14.40 -4.68
CA PHE A 214 -5.98 -14.77 -5.83
C PHE A 214 -6.31 -16.19 -6.30
N GLY A 215 -6.40 -17.14 -5.37
CA GLY A 215 -6.77 -18.53 -5.65
C GLY A 215 -8.16 -18.64 -6.27
N SER A 216 -9.13 -17.87 -5.80
CA SER A 216 -10.48 -17.85 -6.38
C SER A 216 -10.50 -17.25 -7.78
N ALA A 217 -9.74 -16.19 -8.04
CA ALA A 217 -9.60 -15.63 -9.39
C ALA A 217 -9.03 -16.66 -10.38
N VAL A 218 -7.97 -17.37 -9.99
CA VAL A 218 -7.38 -18.45 -10.80
C VAL A 218 -8.34 -19.63 -10.97
N ALA A 219 -9.08 -19.99 -9.92
CA ALA A 219 -10.08 -21.05 -9.98
C ALA A 219 -11.24 -20.70 -10.93
N VAL A 220 -11.75 -19.46 -10.86
CA VAL A 220 -12.80 -18.98 -11.78
C VAL A 220 -12.30 -18.98 -13.22
N GLU A 221 -11.10 -18.45 -13.47
CA GLU A 221 -10.44 -18.51 -14.78
C GLU A 221 -10.43 -19.95 -15.33
N ARG A 222 -9.93 -20.90 -14.54
CA ARG A 222 -9.70 -22.29 -14.98
C ARG A 222 -10.98 -23.13 -15.07
N PHE A 223 -11.82 -23.09 -14.04
CA PHE A 223 -12.96 -24.00 -13.92
C PHE A 223 -14.24 -23.45 -14.52
N VAL A 224 -14.40 -22.13 -14.60
CA VAL A 224 -15.59 -21.53 -15.21
C VAL A 224 -15.32 -21.27 -16.68
N PHE A 225 -14.31 -20.45 -17.00
CA PHE A 225 -14.09 -20.04 -18.39
C PHE A 225 -13.49 -21.16 -19.24
N TYR A 226 -12.35 -21.74 -18.85
CA TYR A 226 -11.65 -22.71 -19.70
C TYR A 226 -12.28 -24.10 -19.74
N ARG A 227 -13.05 -24.49 -18.72
CA ARG A 227 -13.71 -25.80 -18.70
C ARG A 227 -15.08 -25.80 -19.38
N GLN A 228 -15.82 -24.70 -19.31
CA GLN A 228 -17.21 -24.65 -19.78
C GLN A 228 -17.39 -24.00 -21.14
N MET A 229 -16.44 -23.14 -21.57
CA MET A 229 -16.58 -22.37 -22.81
C MET A 229 -15.55 -22.81 -23.86
N PRO A 230 -15.88 -22.71 -25.16
CA PRO A 230 -14.89 -22.79 -26.22
C PRO A 230 -13.74 -21.81 -25.98
N TYR A 231 -12.51 -22.22 -26.27
CA TYR A 231 -11.29 -21.50 -25.95
C TYR A 231 -11.31 -20.02 -26.37
N GLU A 232 -11.87 -19.68 -27.54
CA GLU A 232 -11.96 -18.29 -28.00
C GLU A 232 -12.93 -17.43 -27.19
N ILE A 233 -14.08 -17.99 -26.80
CA ILE A 233 -15.09 -17.29 -26.00
C ILE A 233 -14.56 -17.09 -24.57
N ALA A 234 -13.94 -18.13 -24.00
CA ALA A 234 -13.40 -18.12 -22.64
C ALA A 234 -12.45 -16.93 -22.40
N LYS A 235 -11.56 -16.62 -23.36
CA LYS A 235 -10.59 -15.52 -23.26
C LYS A 235 -11.27 -14.17 -23.26
N GLY A 236 -12.16 -13.93 -24.24
CA GLY A 236 -12.88 -12.67 -24.37
C GLY A 236 -13.70 -12.39 -23.11
N SER A 237 -14.40 -13.42 -22.60
CA SER A 237 -15.16 -13.32 -21.37
C SER A 237 -14.30 -13.08 -20.13
N TRP A 238 -13.12 -13.71 -20.01
CA TRP A 238 -12.19 -13.46 -18.89
C TRP A 238 -11.62 -12.04 -18.90
N LEU A 239 -11.25 -11.50 -20.07
CA LEU A 239 -10.77 -10.13 -20.22
C LEU A 239 -11.86 -9.12 -19.85
N ALA A 240 -13.08 -9.33 -20.36
CA ALA A 240 -14.23 -8.50 -20.04
C ALA A 240 -14.54 -8.54 -18.53
N PHE A 241 -14.55 -9.74 -17.94
CA PHE A 241 -14.78 -9.93 -16.51
C PHE A 241 -13.71 -9.22 -15.66
N SER A 242 -12.43 -9.45 -15.94
CA SER A 242 -11.31 -8.84 -15.19
C SER A 242 -11.32 -7.32 -15.29
N SER A 243 -11.62 -6.79 -16.48
CA SER A 243 -11.73 -5.34 -16.71
C SER A 243 -12.92 -4.76 -15.95
N LEU A 244 -14.08 -5.41 -16.01
CA LEU A 244 -15.27 -4.99 -15.27
C LEU A 244 -15.05 -5.03 -13.76
N THR A 245 -14.47 -6.12 -13.23
CA THR A 245 -14.14 -6.21 -11.80
C THR A 245 -13.18 -5.11 -11.38
N THR A 246 -12.18 -4.81 -12.22
CA THR A 246 -11.22 -3.72 -11.94
C THR A 246 -11.90 -2.36 -11.95
N LEU A 247 -12.76 -2.08 -12.92
CA LEU A 247 -13.53 -0.85 -12.99
C LEU A 247 -14.45 -0.73 -11.77
N LEU A 248 -15.18 -1.78 -11.42
CA LEU A 248 -16.05 -1.81 -10.24
C LEU A 248 -15.25 -1.58 -8.96
N LEU A 249 -14.11 -2.24 -8.76
CA LEU A 249 -13.27 -2.01 -7.58
C LEU A 249 -12.67 -0.60 -7.57
N CYS A 250 -12.30 -0.05 -8.72
CA CYS A 250 -11.82 1.33 -8.82
C CYS A 250 -12.91 2.34 -8.47
N CYS A 251 -14.16 2.10 -8.88
CA CYS A 251 -15.29 2.97 -8.61
C CYS A 251 -15.84 2.80 -7.18
N CYS A 252 -15.85 1.57 -6.65
CA CYS A 252 -16.47 1.25 -5.37
C CYS A 252 -15.52 1.38 -4.18
N LEU A 253 -14.20 1.24 -4.37
CA LEU A 253 -13.26 1.42 -3.27
C LEU A 253 -13.14 2.91 -2.93
N PRO A 254 -13.64 3.34 -1.75
CA PRO A 254 -13.57 4.74 -1.38
C PRO A 254 -12.11 5.14 -1.26
N LYS A 255 -11.77 6.37 -1.66
CA LYS A 255 -10.47 6.96 -1.29
C LYS A 255 -10.29 6.84 0.22
N ILE A 256 -9.06 6.58 0.65
CA ILE A 256 -8.75 6.55 2.08
C ILE A 256 -8.94 7.99 2.58
N LYS A 257 -10.08 8.24 3.22
CA LYS A 257 -10.40 9.53 3.80
C LYS A 257 -9.54 9.73 5.04
N LEU A 258 -9.05 10.95 5.23
CA LEU A 258 -8.58 11.38 6.54
C LEU A 258 -9.67 11.09 7.56
N MET A 259 -9.28 10.67 8.77
CA MET A 259 -10.20 10.87 9.87
C MET A 259 -10.48 12.37 9.93
N PRO A 260 -11.76 12.80 9.88
CA PRO A 260 -12.05 14.21 10.08
C PRO A 260 -11.36 14.62 11.38
N ALA A 261 -10.63 15.73 11.32
CA ALA A 261 -10.00 16.31 12.50
C ALA A 261 -11.04 16.23 13.61
N ARG A 262 -10.69 15.52 14.69
CA ARG A 262 -11.60 15.34 15.82
C ARG A 262 -12.07 16.76 16.16
N ASP A 263 -13.36 17.04 16.02
CA ASP A 263 -13.95 18.34 16.32
C ASP A 263 -13.80 18.58 17.83
N ALA A 264 -12.58 18.85 18.29
CA ALA A 264 -12.23 19.16 19.67
C ALA A 264 -12.91 20.46 20.14
N ARG A 265 -13.61 21.15 19.24
CA ARG A 265 -14.39 22.34 19.50
C ARG A 265 -15.81 22.04 20.05
N LYS A 266 -16.30 20.80 20.01
CA LYS A 266 -17.64 20.48 20.57
C LYS A 266 -17.65 20.27 22.10
N ASP A 267 -16.50 20.06 22.72
CA ASP A 267 -16.40 19.88 24.18
C ASP A 267 -16.00 21.17 24.93
N GLN A 268 -15.76 22.29 24.24
CA GLN A 268 -15.42 23.58 24.85
C GLN A 268 -16.58 24.59 24.96
N ILE A 269 -17.82 24.21 24.61
CA ILE A 269 -18.99 25.12 24.64
C ILE A 269 -19.96 24.80 25.79
N VAL A 270 -19.58 23.92 26.74
CA VAL A 270 -20.41 23.64 27.94
C VAL A 270 -19.59 23.82 29.22
N THR A 271 -19.21 25.05 29.52
CA THR A 271 -18.88 25.51 30.89
C THR A 271 -19.10 27.02 30.97
#